data_AF-A0A976PEA8-F1
#
_entry.id   AF-A0A976PEA8-F1
#
_cell.length_a   1.000
_cell.length_b   1.000
_cell.length_c   1.000
_cell.angle_alpha   90.00
_cell.angle_beta   90.00
_cell.angle_gamma   90.00
#
_symmetry.space_group_name_H-M   'P 1'
#
loop_
_entity.id
_entity.type
_entity.pdbx_description
1 polymer ?
#
loop_
_entity_poly.entity_id
_entity_poly.type
_entity_poly.pdbx_seq_one_letter_code
_entity_poly.pdbx_strand_id
1 'polypeptide(L)'
;MYKKSRSCKIPCYLILLLVALFLLGCVSKTPNIQDHKQYREAVSSSDSSLVLGKITWIENGKLKPIGGGVFDFYIKPGLLRLEDRSRHFADLNSEGEFAWSLKPGTYVMFRLNYRDTWSGNYFFVPQVVFKVGESGQAYYIGTLSSEFTYERDLIGGMSGQTKFLILDESAKYIPIFEKRVGKGIQKSLMVHDKNIPRTIDTEPEFQILLQVINAIL
;
A
#
# COMPACT_ATOMS: atom_id res chain seq x y z
N MET A 1 70.65 -22.28 -1.47
CA MET A 1 69.88 -21.17 -0.87
C MET A 1 68.54 -21.06 -1.58
N TYR A 2 67.45 -21.57 -0.99
CA TYR A 2 66.08 -21.40 -1.55
C TYR A 2 65.22 -20.63 -0.56
N LYS A 3 64.72 -19.47 -0.98
CA LYS A 3 63.90 -18.52 -0.21
C LYS A 3 62.46 -19.04 -0.16
N LYS A 4 61.95 -19.32 1.04
CA LYS A 4 60.57 -19.80 1.28
C LYS A 4 59.63 -18.59 1.32
N SER A 5 58.85 -18.40 0.25
CA SER A 5 57.77 -17.39 0.18
C SER A 5 56.59 -17.82 1.06
N ARG A 6 56.17 -16.96 2.00
CA ARG A 6 54.96 -17.16 2.81
C ARG A 6 53.77 -16.61 2.02
N SER A 7 52.93 -17.51 1.52
CA SER A 7 51.63 -17.18 0.94
C SER A 7 50.67 -16.73 2.06
N CYS A 8 50.30 -15.45 2.03
CA CYS A 8 49.24 -14.88 2.86
C CYS A 8 47.89 -15.35 2.30
N LYS A 9 47.37 -16.46 2.83
CA LYS A 9 46.00 -16.91 2.53
C LYS A 9 45.04 -16.09 3.38
N ILE A 10 44.64 -14.91 2.91
CA ILE A 10 43.42 -14.27 3.41
C ILE A 10 42.28 -15.23 3.03
N PRO A 11 41.59 -15.86 4.00
CA PRO A 11 40.58 -16.85 3.68
C PRO A 11 39.41 -16.18 2.97
N CYS A 12 39.12 -16.65 1.76
CA CYS A 12 38.04 -16.23 0.86
C CYS A 12 36.65 -16.16 1.54
N TYR A 13 36.51 -16.82 2.70
CA TYR A 13 35.34 -16.80 3.56
C TYR A 13 35.04 -15.41 4.15
N LEU A 14 36.04 -14.56 4.40
CA LEU A 14 35.82 -13.22 4.98
C LEU A 14 35.11 -12.28 3.98
N ILE A 15 35.38 -12.45 2.69
CA ILE A 15 34.79 -11.66 1.60
C ILE A 15 33.34 -12.11 1.35
N LEU A 16 33.06 -13.41 1.42
CA LEU A 16 31.71 -13.97 1.28
C LEU A 16 30.76 -13.54 2.42
N LEU A 17 31.27 -13.40 3.65
CA LEU A 17 30.46 -12.94 4.80
C LEU A 17 30.08 -11.46 4.69
N LEU A 18 30.97 -10.63 4.14
CA LEU A 18 30.74 -9.20 3.90
C LEU A 18 29.72 -8.95 2.78
N VAL A 19 29.70 -9.78 1.73
CA VAL A 19 28.71 -9.67 0.65
C VAL A 19 27.30 -10.08 1.12
N ALA A 20 27.18 -11.04 2.04
CA ALA A 20 25.89 -11.46 2.59
C ALA A 20 25.22 -10.37 3.46
N LEU A 21 26.00 -9.52 4.13
CA LEU A 21 25.50 -8.42 4.96
C LEU A 21 24.97 -7.22 4.15
N PHE A 22 25.45 -7.01 2.92
CA PHE A 22 24.96 -5.93 2.04
C PHE A 22 23.68 -6.28 1.27
N LEU A 23 23.27 -7.56 1.22
CA LEU A 23 22.04 -8.00 0.56
C LEU A 23 20.82 -8.02 1.49
N LEU A 24 20.99 -7.70 2.77
CA LEU A 24 19.89 -7.31 3.66
C LEU A 24 19.48 -5.86 3.36
N GLY A 25 19.13 -5.59 2.10
CA GLY A 25 18.35 -4.40 1.78
C GLY A 25 17.08 -4.49 2.59
N CYS A 26 16.99 -3.68 3.66
CA CYS A 26 15.82 -3.58 4.50
C CYS A 26 14.60 -3.35 3.60
N VAL A 27 13.80 -4.40 3.39
CA VAL A 27 12.37 -4.23 3.12
C VAL A 27 11.85 -3.56 4.39
N SER A 28 11.89 -2.23 4.40
CA SER A 28 11.31 -1.44 5.48
C SER A 28 9.81 -1.64 5.33
N LYS A 29 9.28 -2.66 6.01
CA LYS A 29 7.85 -2.83 6.21
C LYS A 29 7.43 -1.65 7.06
N THR A 30 7.02 -0.56 6.41
CA THR A 30 6.30 0.49 7.12
C THR A 30 5.16 -0.19 7.86
N PRO A 31 5.08 -0.04 9.19
CA PRO A 31 4.13 -0.80 9.98
C PRO A 31 2.71 -0.41 9.56
N ASN A 32 1.95 -1.39 9.10
CA ASN A 32 0.51 -1.29 9.00
C ASN A 32 -0.04 -0.94 10.39
N ILE A 33 -0.84 0.11 10.51
CA ILE A 33 -1.36 0.51 11.82
C ILE A 33 -2.72 -0.13 12.05
N GLN A 34 -2.79 -1.04 13.01
CA GLN A 34 -4.04 -1.75 13.36
C GLN A 34 -4.60 -1.33 14.73
N ASP A 35 -3.81 -0.65 15.56
CA ASP A 35 -4.18 -0.27 16.93
C ASP A 35 -4.24 1.25 17.11
N HIS A 36 -5.24 1.73 17.85
CA HIS A 36 -5.37 3.11 18.31
C HIS A 36 -4.13 3.62 19.04
N LYS A 37 -3.41 2.77 19.77
CA LYS A 37 -2.15 3.17 20.42
C LYS A 37 -1.10 3.63 19.39
N GLN A 38 -1.02 2.92 18.28
CA GLN A 38 -0.09 3.20 17.18
C GLN A 38 -0.50 4.45 16.38
N TYR A 39 -1.77 4.85 16.37
CA TYR A 39 -2.19 6.13 15.76
C TYR A 39 -1.51 7.33 16.42
N ARG A 40 -1.45 7.36 17.75
CA ARG A 40 -0.83 8.47 18.49
C ARG A 40 0.67 8.52 18.25
N GLU A 41 1.33 7.38 18.18
CA GLU A 41 2.75 7.27 17.84
C GLU A 41 3.03 7.77 16.41
N ALA A 42 2.20 7.37 15.44
CA ALA A 42 2.35 7.81 14.05
C ALA A 42 2.16 9.32 13.85
N VAL A 43 1.23 9.93 14.58
CA VAL A 43 0.98 11.39 14.53
C VAL A 43 2.05 12.19 15.28
N SER A 44 2.71 11.58 16.27
CA SER A 44 3.78 12.21 17.05
C SER A 44 5.16 12.06 16.41
N SER A 45 5.25 11.31 15.30
CA SER A 45 6.47 11.14 14.52
C SER A 45 6.86 12.44 13.81
N SER A 46 8.15 12.80 13.86
CA SER A 46 8.70 13.94 13.10
C SER A 46 8.84 13.66 11.61
N ASP A 47 8.84 12.38 11.21
CA ASP A 47 9.28 11.95 9.89
C ASP A 47 8.13 11.45 9.01
N SER A 48 6.93 11.33 9.58
CA SER A 48 5.78 10.73 8.91
C SER A 48 4.46 11.32 9.41
N SER A 49 3.39 11.06 8.68
CA SER A 49 2.03 11.44 9.00
C SER A 49 1.12 10.22 8.98
N LEU A 50 0.09 10.26 9.82
CA LEU A 50 -0.96 9.24 9.82
C LEU A 50 -1.84 9.44 8.59
N VAL A 51 -2.00 8.40 7.79
CA VAL A 51 -2.83 8.42 6.58
C VAL A 51 -3.93 7.38 6.73
N LEU A 52 -5.17 7.83 6.67
CA LEU A 52 -6.38 7.06 6.93
C LEU A 52 -7.24 7.00 5.67
N GLY A 53 -7.84 5.85 5.42
CA GLY A 53 -8.81 5.68 4.35
C GLY A 53 -9.69 4.47 4.55
N LYS A 54 -10.56 4.24 3.57
CA LYS A 54 -11.50 3.12 3.60
C LYS A 54 -11.59 2.46 2.22
N ILE A 55 -11.81 1.16 2.19
CA ILE A 55 -12.20 0.42 0.99
C ILE A 55 -13.57 -0.19 1.24
N THR A 56 -14.50 0.10 0.33
CA THR A 56 -15.81 -0.57 0.28
C THR A 56 -15.74 -1.60 -0.83
N TRP A 57 -15.90 -2.88 -0.50
CA TRP A 57 -15.81 -3.97 -1.47
C TRP A 57 -17.20 -4.49 -1.83
N ILE A 58 -17.55 -4.46 -3.11
CA ILE A 58 -18.85 -4.88 -3.63
C ILE A 58 -18.59 -6.01 -4.62
N GLU A 59 -19.25 -7.16 -4.44
CA GLU A 59 -19.20 -8.29 -5.35
C GLU A 59 -20.59 -8.54 -5.94
N ASN A 60 -20.70 -8.51 -7.27
CA ASN A 60 -21.96 -8.77 -8.00
C ASN A 60 -23.14 -7.96 -7.42
N GLY A 61 -22.93 -6.66 -7.19
CA GLY A 61 -23.92 -5.73 -6.65
C GLY A 61 -24.18 -5.84 -5.14
N LYS A 62 -23.49 -6.71 -4.40
CA LYS A 62 -23.65 -6.89 -2.95
C LYS A 62 -22.42 -6.43 -2.19
N LEU A 63 -22.64 -5.59 -1.16
CA LEU A 63 -21.58 -5.24 -0.22
C LEU A 63 -21.05 -6.50 0.45
N LYS A 64 -19.74 -6.68 0.41
CA LYS A 64 -19.06 -7.81 1.04
C LYS A 64 -18.21 -7.30 2.20
N PRO A 65 -18.59 -7.58 3.46
CA PRO A 65 -17.84 -7.16 4.64
C PRO A 65 -16.43 -7.74 4.60
N ILE A 66 -15.39 -6.97 4.90
CA ILE A 66 -14.02 -7.48 4.92
C ILE A 66 -13.89 -8.48 6.08
N GLY A 67 -13.45 -9.70 5.78
CA GLY A 67 -13.32 -10.74 6.80
C GLY A 67 -12.07 -10.61 7.65
N GLY A 68 -12.11 -11.16 8.85
CA GLY A 68 -11.02 -11.17 9.83
C GLY A 68 -10.50 -12.56 10.16
N GLY A 69 -11.12 -13.61 9.63
CA GLY A 69 -10.78 -15.01 9.84
C GLY A 69 -9.75 -15.56 8.86
N VAL A 70 -9.13 -16.69 9.23
CA VAL A 70 -8.06 -17.36 8.46
C VAL A 70 -8.54 -17.93 7.12
N PHE A 71 -9.86 -18.12 6.98
CA PHE A 71 -10.52 -18.61 5.78
C PHE A 71 -11.39 -17.55 5.08
N ASP A 72 -11.36 -16.33 5.58
CA ASP A 72 -12.10 -15.25 4.96
C ASP A 72 -11.34 -14.71 3.75
N PHE A 73 -12.06 -14.03 2.87
CA PHE A 73 -11.41 -13.23 1.86
C PHE A 73 -10.71 -12.03 2.50
N TYR A 74 -9.62 -11.57 1.90
CA TYR A 74 -9.01 -10.30 2.28
C TYR A 74 -8.85 -9.39 1.06
N ILE A 75 -8.81 -8.09 1.35
CA ILE A 75 -8.28 -7.05 0.47
C ILE A 75 -7.10 -6.41 1.19
N LYS A 76 -5.97 -6.24 0.48
CA LYS A 76 -4.81 -5.51 0.99
C LYS A 76 -4.33 -4.47 -0.03
N PRO A 77 -4.55 -3.17 0.21
CA PRO A 77 -4.02 -2.12 -0.64
C PRO A 77 -2.49 -2.07 -0.55
N GLY A 78 -1.87 -1.93 -1.72
CA GLY A 78 -0.46 -1.68 -1.91
C GLY A 78 -0.23 -0.28 -2.44
N LEU A 79 0.67 0.46 -1.81
CA LEU A 79 1.11 1.79 -2.24
C LEU A 79 2.54 1.75 -2.75
N LEU A 80 2.81 2.56 -3.77
CA LEU A 80 4.15 2.92 -4.22
C LEU A 80 4.35 4.42 -3.95
N ARG A 81 5.39 4.76 -3.20
CA ARG A 81 5.87 6.14 -3.06
C ARG A 81 6.75 6.48 -4.26
N LEU A 82 6.49 7.58 -4.96
CA LEU A 82 7.20 7.91 -6.19
C LEU A 82 8.64 8.37 -5.95
N GLU A 83 8.89 9.05 -4.84
CA GLU A 83 10.18 9.71 -4.57
C GLU A 83 11.31 8.70 -4.30
N ASP A 84 10.99 7.54 -3.73
CA ASP A 84 11.99 6.52 -3.36
C ASP A 84 11.60 5.10 -3.78
N ARG A 85 10.48 4.95 -4.51
CA ARG A 85 9.93 3.67 -4.97
C ARG A 85 9.64 2.69 -3.84
N SER A 86 9.50 3.16 -2.60
CA SER A 86 9.14 2.31 -1.47
C SER A 86 7.71 1.79 -1.61
N ARG A 87 7.53 0.51 -1.26
CA ARG A 87 6.24 -0.18 -1.34
C ARG A 87 5.68 -0.42 0.06
N HIS A 88 4.41 -0.08 0.26
CA HIS A 88 3.71 -0.18 1.53
C HIS A 88 2.46 -1.03 1.36
N PHE A 89 2.11 -1.84 2.35
CA PHE A 89 0.86 -2.61 2.36
C PHE A 89 0.14 -2.37 3.67
N ALA A 90 -1.19 -2.26 3.62
CA ALA A 90 -2.03 -2.30 4.81
C ALA A 90 -2.98 -3.50 4.76
N ASP A 91 -3.31 -3.99 5.96
CA ASP A 91 -4.49 -4.79 6.19
C ASP A 91 -5.66 -3.86 6.53
N LEU A 92 -6.86 -4.34 6.25
CA LEU A 92 -8.10 -3.66 6.55
C LEU A 92 -8.69 -4.26 7.83
N ASN A 93 -9.37 -3.44 8.62
CA ASN A 93 -10.26 -3.96 9.66
C ASN A 93 -11.59 -4.48 9.05
N SER A 94 -12.49 -5.01 9.87
CA SER A 94 -13.79 -5.54 9.41
C SER A 94 -14.68 -4.49 8.73
N GLU A 95 -14.46 -3.22 9.04
CA GLU A 95 -15.14 -2.08 8.42
C GLU A 95 -14.47 -1.68 7.09
N GLY A 96 -13.37 -2.32 6.68
CA GLY A 96 -12.61 -1.93 5.48
C GLY A 96 -11.78 -0.67 5.65
N GLU A 97 -11.56 -0.21 6.88
CA GLU A 97 -10.69 0.93 7.18
C GLU A 97 -9.23 0.47 7.23
N PHE A 98 -8.33 1.34 6.79
CA PHE A 98 -6.88 1.11 6.86
C PHE A 98 -6.16 2.38 7.33
N ALA A 99 -4.94 2.18 7.83
CA ALA A 99 -4.10 3.27 8.30
C ALA A 99 -2.61 2.99 8.02
N TRP A 100 -1.90 4.03 7.60
CA TRP A 100 -0.45 4.02 7.39
C TRP A 100 0.24 5.13 8.16
N SER A 101 1.52 4.92 8.47
CA SER A 101 2.45 6.00 8.82
C SER A 101 3.32 6.30 7.60
N LEU A 102 3.04 7.38 6.88
CA LEU A 102 3.67 7.68 5.58
C LEU A 102 4.53 8.95 5.65
N LYS A 103 5.70 8.92 5.01
CA LYS A 103 6.50 10.14 4.80
C LYS A 103 5.78 11.09 3.83
N PRO A 104 6.05 12.40 3.87
CA PRO A 104 5.60 13.34 2.83
C PRO A 104 5.95 12.83 1.43
N GLY A 105 5.04 13.01 0.47
CA GLY A 105 5.28 12.61 -0.92
C GLY A 105 4.02 12.18 -1.66
N THR A 106 4.23 11.66 -2.86
CA THR A 106 3.17 11.23 -3.78
C THR A 106 3.08 9.72 -3.80
N TYR A 107 1.87 9.21 -3.64
CA TYR A 107 1.60 7.79 -3.49
C TYR A 107 0.60 7.31 -4.53
N VAL A 108 0.94 6.22 -5.19
CA VAL A 108 0.04 5.50 -6.11
C VAL A 108 -0.40 4.21 -5.46
N MET A 109 -1.70 3.94 -5.42
CA MET A 109 -2.18 2.62 -5.05
C MET A 109 -2.03 1.69 -6.25
N PHE A 110 -0.86 1.06 -6.35
CA PHE A 110 -0.48 0.26 -7.50
C PHE A 110 -1.19 -1.09 -7.57
N ARG A 111 -1.70 -1.60 -6.43
CA ARG A 111 -2.52 -2.81 -6.42
C ARG A 111 -3.43 -2.93 -5.21
N LEU A 112 -4.53 -3.66 -5.37
CA LEU A 112 -5.29 -4.29 -4.29
C LEU A 112 -5.05 -5.79 -4.39
N ASN A 113 -4.37 -6.38 -3.41
CA ASN A 113 -4.31 -7.84 -3.35
C ASN A 113 -5.65 -8.36 -2.86
N TYR A 114 -6.22 -9.27 -3.62
CA TYR A 114 -7.43 -9.99 -3.27
C TYR A 114 -7.09 -11.46 -3.09
N ARG A 115 -7.63 -12.05 -2.05
CA ARG A 115 -7.63 -13.50 -1.91
C ARG A 115 -8.96 -13.91 -1.37
N ASP A 116 -9.52 -14.97 -1.94
CA ASP A 116 -10.56 -15.75 -1.29
C ASP A 116 -10.18 -17.23 -1.29
N THR A 117 -10.82 -18.01 -0.44
CA THR A 117 -10.49 -19.42 -0.20
C THR A 117 -10.77 -20.33 -1.38
N TRP A 118 -11.67 -19.94 -2.28
CA TRP A 118 -12.06 -20.76 -3.43
C TRP A 118 -11.25 -20.45 -4.67
N SER A 119 -10.89 -19.19 -4.89
CA SER A 119 -10.38 -18.73 -6.18
C SER A 119 -8.87 -18.49 -6.18
N GLY A 120 -8.24 -18.46 -5.00
CA GLY A 120 -6.82 -18.16 -4.85
C GLY A 120 -6.54 -16.66 -4.78
N ASN A 121 -5.36 -16.26 -5.28
CA ASN A 121 -4.88 -14.88 -5.18
C ASN A 121 -5.06 -14.14 -6.51
N TYR A 122 -5.69 -12.98 -6.46
CA TYR A 122 -5.80 -12.03 -7.57
C TYR A 122 -5.24 -10.69 -7.12
N PHE A 123 -5.03 -9.81 -8.08
CA PHE A 123 -4.82 -8.40 -7.76
C PHE A 123 -5.61 -7.54 -8.74
N PHE A 124 -5.99 -6.37 -8.26
CA PHE A 124 -6.60 -5.33 -9.07
C PHE A 124 -5.71 -4.10 -9.07
N VAL A 125 -5.78 -3.29 -10.12
CA VAL A 125 -5.02 -2.04 -10.22
C VAL A 125 -6.00 -0.89 -10.24
N PRO A 126 -6.18 -0.17 -9.11
CA PRO A 126 -7.19 0.88 -9.01
C PRO A 126 -6.92 2.11 -9.84
N GLN A 127 -5.67 2.36 -10.24
CA GLN A 127 -5.27 3.59 -10.96
C GLN A 127 -5.61 4.85 -10.15
N VAL A 128 -5.24 4.87 -8.86
CA VAL A 128 -5.50 5.99 -7.94
C VAL A 128 -4.22 6.52 -7.32
N VAL A 129 -4.18 7.82 -7.08
CA VAL A 129 -3.04 8.56 -6.53
C VAL A 129 -3.49 9.54 -5.44
N PHE A 130 -2.61 9.87 -4.50
CA PHE A 130 -2.82 10.94 -3.53
C PHE A 130 -1.49 11.54 -3.07
N LYS A 131 -1.54 12.74 -2.47
CA LYS A 131 -0.38 13.40 -1.86
C LYS A 131 -0.48 13.33 -0.33
N VAL A 132 0.64 13.08 0.32
CA VAL A 132 0.82 13.27 1.76
C VAL A 132 1.64 14.54 1.94
N GLY A 133 1.07 15.50 2.66
CA GLY A 133 1.73 16.78 2.96
C GLY A 133 2.79 16.63 4.05
N GLU A 134 2.92 17.66 4.88
CA GLU A 134 3.91 17.71 5.97
C GLU A 134 3.78 16.57 6.97
N SER A 135 4.91 16.23 7.61
CA SER A 135 4.99 15.24 8.70
C SER A 135 4.25 15.71 9.96
N GLY A 136 3.95 14.77 10.86
CA GLY A 136 3.29 15.05 12.13
C GLY A 136 1.80 15.41 11.99
N GLN A 137 1.19 15.18 10.83
CA GLN A 137 -0.22 15.45 10.56
C GLN A 137 -1.01 14.14 10.49
N ALA A 138 -2.33 14.28 10.42
CA ALA A 138 -3.24 13.18 10.10
C ALA A 138 -4.06 13.55 8.85
N TYR A 139 -4.13 12.64 7.89
CA TYR A 139 -4.82 12.82 6.62
C TYR A 139 -5.89 11.77 6.42
N TYR A 140 -7.07 12.16 5.96
CA TYR A 140 -8.08 11.28 5.40
C TYR A 140 -8.08 11.38 3.88
N ILE A 141 -7.87 10.24 3.21
CA ILE A 141 -7.69 10.18 1.75
C ILE A 141 -8.96 9.77 0.99
N GLY A 142 -10.09 9.61 1.68
CA GLY A 142 -11.36 9.21 1.08
C GLY A 142 -11.65 7.72 1.17
N THR A 143 -12.73 7.31 0.50
CA THR A 143 -13.14 5.90 0.39
C THR A 143 -12.96 5.44 -1.06
N LEU A 144 -12.26 4.33 -1.24
CA LEU A 144 -12.22 3.62 -2.52
C LEU A 144 -13.36 2.61 -2.57
N SER A 145 -14.43 2.94 -3.31
CA SER A 145 -15.48 1.98 -3.63
C SER A 145 -15.05 1.12 -4.81
N SER A 146 -15.06 -0.20 -4.62
CA SER A 146 -14.63 -1.17 -5.62
C SER A 146 -15.77 -2.12 -5.92
N GLU A 147 -16.32 -2.06 -7.13
CA GLU A 147 -17.37 -2.95 -7.60
C GLU A 147 -16.78 -3.99 -8.54
N PHE A 148 -16.70 -5.22 -8.06
CA PHE A 148 -16.18 -6.35 -8.80
C PHE A 148 -17.34 -7.23 -9.28
N THR A 149 -17.54 -7.26 -10.60
CA THR A 149 -18.50 -8.15 -11.25
C THR A 149 -17.75 -9.30 -11.86
N TYR A 150 -18.08 -10.53 -11.49
CA TYR A 150 -17.36 -11.72 -11.91
C TYR A 150 -18.26 -12.94 -12.09
N GLU A 151 -17.75 -13.86 -12.90
CA GLU A 151 -18.26 -15.23 -13.06
C GLU A 151 -17.20 -16.22 -12.58
N ARG A 152 -17.65 -17.42 -12.22
CA ARG A 152 -16.80 -18.54 -11.77
C ARG A 152 -16.94 -19.70 -12.73
N ASP A 153 -15.81 -20.30 -13.10
CA ASP A 153 -15.81 -21.57 -13.81
C ASP A 153 -15.94 -22.78 -12.86
N LEU A 154 -16.07 -23.97 -13.43
CA LEU A 154 -16.26 -25.23 -12.69
C LEU A 154 -15.05 -25.63 -11.83
N ILE A 155 -13.86 -25.11 -12.11
CA ILE A 155 -12.64 -25.40 -11.35
C ILE A 155 -12.25 -24.26 -10.39
N GLY A 156 -13.12 -23.26 -10.23
CA GLY A 156 -12.95 -22.15 -9.30
C GLY A 156 -12.17 -20.95 -9.84
N GLY A 157 -11.83 -20.94 -11.13
CA GLY A 157 -11.26 -19.78 -11.80
C GLY A 157 -12.25 -18.62 -11.83
N MET A 158 -11.74 -17.41 -11.60
CA MET A 158 -12.53 -16.19 -11.65
C MET A 158 -12.13 -15.32 -12.83
N SER A 159 -13.13 -14.86 -13.57
CA SER A 159 -13.00 -13.84 -14.60
C SER A 159 -14.02 -12.73 -14.37
N GLY A 160 -13.59 -11.48 -14.48
CA GLY A 160 -14.48 -10.36 -14.21
C GLY A 160 -13.86 -9.00 -14.49
N GLN A 161 -14.64 -7.97 -14.20
CA GLN A 161 -14.24 -6.57 -14.34
C GLN A 161 -14.50 -5.85 -13.02
N THR A 162 -13.58 -4.95 -12.67
CA THR A 162 -13.71 -4.12 -11.47
C THR A 162 -13.81 -2.66 -11.87
N LYS A 163 -14.79 -1.97 -11.28
CA LYS A 163 -14.96 -0.53 -11.37
C LYS A 163 -14.50 0.10 -10.05
N PHE A 164 -13.75 1.18 -10.17
CA PHE A 164 -13.27 1.94 -9.02
C PHE A 164 -13.92 3.32 -9.01
N LEU A 165 -14.36 3.74 -7.83
CA LEU A 165 -14.92 5.06 -7.59
C LEU A 165 -14.33 5.63 -6.31
N ILE A 166 -13.85 6.87 -6.38
CA ILE A 166 -13.46 7.62 -5.19
C ILE A 166 -14.70 8.31 -4.64
N LEU A 167 -15.00 8.03 -3.37
CA LEU A 167 -16.06 8.69 -2.63
C LEU A 167 -15.46 9.63 -1.59
N ASP A 168 -15.92 10.87 -1.62
CA ASP A 168 -15.62 11.87 -0.61
C ASP A 168 -16.60 11.73 0.56
N GLU A 169 -16.31 10.81 1.47
CA GLU A 169 -17.09 10.59 2.69
C GLU A 169 -16.47 11.30 3.91
N SER A 170 -15.74 12.40 3.68
CA SER A 170 -14.98 13.09 4.73
C SER A 170 -15.88 13.56 5.88
N ALA A 171 -17.07 14.10 5.56
CA ALA A 171 -18.04 14.54 6.56
C ALA A 171 -18.52 13.42 7.50
N LYS A 172 -18.49 12.16 7.01
CA LYS A 172 -18.89 10.98 7.78
C LYS A 172 -17.75 10.42 8.62
N TYR A 173 -16.57 10.24 8.04
CA TYR A 173 -15.49 9.48 8.70
C TYR A 173 -14.47 10.33 9.45
N ILE A 174 -14.23 11.59 9.07
CA ILE A 174 -13.30 12.46 9.81
C ILE A 174 -13.70 12.54 11.30
N PRO A 175 -14.95 12.83 11.68
CA PRO A 175 -15.33 12.89 13.09
C PRO A 175 -15.14 11.57 13.86
N ILE A 176 -15.24 10.43 13.18
CA ILE A 176 -15.04 9.10 13.76
C ILE A 176 -13.54 8.86 14.00
N PHE A 177 -12.71 9.19 13.02
CA PHE A 177 -11.27 9.03 13.13
C PHE A 177 -10.65 10.03 14.12
N GLU A 178 -11.10 11.28 14.15
CA GLU A 178 -10.62 12.30 15.10
C GLU A 178 -10.82 11.86 16.55
N LYS A 179 -11.96 11.22 16.87
CA LYS A 179 -12.19 10.62 18.20
C LYS A 179 -11.17 9.54 18.56
N ARG A 180 -10.72 8.76 17.58
CA ARG A 180 -9.75 7.67 17.76
C ARG A 180 -8.31 8.18 17.83
N VAL A 181 -7.99 9.20 17.05
CA VAL A 181 -6.65 9.78 16.91
C VAL A 181 -6.36 10.81 18.01
N GLY A 182 -7.35 11.60 18.41
CA GLY A 182 -7.22 12.68 19.37
C GLY A 182 -6.61 13.98 18.80
N LYS A 183 -6.62 14.14 17.46
CA LYS A 183 -6.12 15.31 16.73
C LYS A 183 -7.00 15.56 15.50
N GLY A 184 -7.05 16.82 15.04
CA GLY A 184 -7.73 17.18 13.80
C GLY A 184 -7.14 16.47 12.58
N ILE A 185 -8.01 16.09 11.64
CA ILE A 185 -7.64 15.37 10.42
C ILE A 185 -7.84 16.24 9.20
N GLN A 186 -6.79 16.38 8.41
CA GLN A 186 -6.82 17.10 7.14
C GLN A 186 -7.32 16.19 6.01
N LYS A 187 -7.89 16.79 4.98
CA LYS A 187 -8.36 16.06 3.80
C LYS A 187 -7.29 16.07 2.72
N SER A 188 -7.01 14.90 2.13
CA SER A 188 -6.14 14.77 0.96
C SER A 188 -6.68 13.67 0.05
N LEU A 189 -7.77 13.97 -0.66
CA LEU A 189 -8.53 12.95 -1.40
C LEU A 189 -7.68 12.24 -2.45
N MET A 190 -7.92 10.93 -2.58
CA MET A 190 -7.49 10.16 -3.73
C MET A 190 -8.06 10.75 -5.03
N VAL A 191 -7.28 10.65 -6.08
CA VAL A 191 -7.67 10.99 -7.45
C VAL A 191 -7.55 9.72 -8.28
N HIS A 192 -8.61 9.38 -9.01
CA HIS A 192 -8.61 8.29 -9.98
C HIS A 192 -8.37 8.84 -11.39
N ASP A 193 -7.41 8.27 -12.12
CA ASP A 193 -7.17 8.60 -13.52
C ASP A 193 -6.86 7.35 -14.34
N LYS A 194 -7.64 7.11 -15.39
CA LYS A 194 -7.53 5.92 -16.26
C LYS A 194 -6.21 5.85 -17.04
N ASN A 195 -5.46 6.93 -17.14
CA ASN A 195 -4.18 7.00 -17.83
C ASN A 195 -3.00 6.59 -16.94
N ILE A 196 -3.20 6.46 -15.62
CA ILE A 196 -2.18 5.89 -14.72
C ILE A 196 -1.89 4.45 -15.19
N PRO A 197 -0.62 4.08 -15.48
CA PRO A 197 -0.30 2.74 -15.95
C PRO A 197 -0.78 1.63 -15.01
N ARG A 198 -1.24 0.52 -15.60
CA ARG A 198 -1.65 -0.67 -14.84
C ARG A 198 -0.46 -1.51 -14.36
N THR A 199 0.68 -1.35 -15.01
CA THR A 199 1.96 -1.98 -14.67
C THR A 199 2.99 -0.87 -14.51
N ILE A 200 3.86 -1.01 -13.51
CA ILE A 200 4.89 -0.02 -13.13
C ILE A 200 6.19 -0.72 -12.73
N ASP A 201 6.45 -1.87 -13.34
CA ASP A 201 7.56 -2.75 -12.99
C ASP A 201 8.81 -2.44 -13.82
N THR A 202 8.65 -1.65 -14.90
CA THR A 202 9.76 -1.22 -15.76
C THR A 202 9.98 0.29 -15.68
N GLU A 203 11.21 0.72 -16.00
CA GLU A 203 11.55 2.15 -16.03
C GLU A 203 10.67 2.95 -17.01
N PRO A 204 10.39 2.49 -18.24
CA PRO A 204 9.51 3.22 -19.15
C PRO A 204 8.10 3.42 -18.59
N GLU A 205 7.52 2.39 -17.97
CA GLU A 205 6.20 2.49 -17.34
C GLU A 205 6.20 3.49 -16.18
N PHE A 206 7.28 3.49 -15.38
CA PHE A 206 7.44 4.44 -14.29
C PHE A 206 7.57 5.89 -14.80
N GLN A 207 8.26 6.12 -15.93
CA GLN A 207 8.34 7.46 -16.51
C GLN A 207 6.99 7.95 -17.04
N ILE A 208 6.19 7.07 -17.64
CA ILE A 208 4.81 7.40 -18.05
C ILE A 208 3.96 7.75 -16.82
N LEU A 209 4.10 6.99 -15.74
CA LEU A 209 3.42 7.27 -14.47
C LEU A 209 3.73 8.68 -13.97
N LEU A 210 5.01 9.09 -13.95
CA LEU A 210 5.40 10.44 -13.51
C LEU A 210 4.80 11.54 -14.39
N GLN A 211 4.77 11.33 -15.72
CA GLN A 211 4.16 12.29 -16.65
C GLN A 211 2.67 12.47 -16.39
N VAL A 212 1.94 11.38 -16.20
CA VAL A 212 0.50 11.41 -15.90
C VAL A 212 0.25 12.11 -14.57
N ILE A 213 1.01 11.76 -13.53
CA ILE A 213 0.81 12.30 -12.18
C ILE A 213 1.05 13.81 -12.12
N ASN A 214 2.07 14.31 -12.80
CA ASN A 214 2.33 15.75 -12.90
C ASN A 214 1.21 16.54 -13.60
N ALA A 215 0.37 15.86 -14.40
CA ALA A 215 -0.77 16.50 -15.06
C ALA A 215 -2.03 16.54 -14.20
N ILE A 216 -2.11 15.71 -13.15
CA ILE A 216 -3.34 15.54 -12.35
C ILE A 216 -3.21 15.96 -10.87
N LEU A 217 -2.00 16.22 -10.36
CA LEU A 217 -1.76 16.64 -8.96
C LEU A 217 -0.91 17.90 -8.83
#